data_AF-A0A8C3GKJ0-F1
#
_entry.id   AF-A0A8C3GKJ0-F1
#
_cell.length_a   1.000
_cell.length_b   1.000
_cell.length_c   1.000
_cell.angle_alpha   90.00
_cell.angle_beta   90.00
_cell.angle_gamma   90.00
#
_symmetry.space_group_name_H-M   'P 1'
#
loop_
_entity.id
_entity.type
_entity.pdbx_description
1 polymer ?
#
loop_
_entity_poly.entity_id
_entity_poly.type
_entity_poly.pdbx_seq_one_letter_code
_entity_poly.pdbx_strand_id
1 'polypeptide(L)'
;NLGAFWVLLGGSEVFAAFLSGALSLLAGPCQKDRKAKKATWKFCLDLTHPVEDGIFDSGNFEQFLKEKVKVNGKTGNLGNTVHIERLKNKITVTSEKQFSKRYLKYLTKKYLKKNNLRDWLRVVASDKETYELRYFQISQDEEGSESEE
;
A
#
# COMPACT_ATOMS: atom_id res chain seq x y z
N ASN A 1 -29.35 -60.47 13.97
CA ASN A 1 -28.34 -61.19 13.18
C ASN A 1 -26.96 -60.68 13.59
N LEU A 2 -26.48 -60.97 14.80
CA LEU A 2 -25.85 -62.23 15.25
C LEU A 2 -24.64 -62.60 14.41
N GLY A 3 -23.46 -62.43 15.02
CA GLY A 3 -22.17 -62.85 14.47
C GLY A 3 -21.01 -62.53 15.42
N ALA A 4 -21.21 -62.74 16.72
CA ALA A 4 -20.13 -62.76 17.70
C ALA A 4 -19.36 -64.08 17.52
N PHE A 5 -18.05 -64.01 17.24
CA PHE A 5 -17.17 -65.16 17.25
C PHE A 5 -16.28 -65.06 18.49
N TRP A 6 -16.56 -65.93 19.44
CA TRP A 6 -15.86 -66.10 20.71
C TRP A 6 -14.70 -67.08 20.50
N VAL A 7 -13.49 -66.73 20.96
CA VAL A 7 -12.49 -67.72 21.38
C VAL A 7 -11.91 -67.25 22.72
N LEU A 8 -12.13 -68.08 23.73
CA LEU A 8 -11.70 -67.94 25.12
C LEU A 8 -10.61 -68.99 25.38
N LEU A 9 -9.48 -68.56 25.94
CA LEU A 9 -8.48 -69.33 26.71
C LEU A 9 -7.49 -68.25 27.20
N GLY A 10 -7.42 -67.84 28.47
CA GLY A 10 -7.23 -68.65 29.67
C GLY A 10 -5.75 -68.58 30.05
N GLY A 11 -5.37 -67.79 31.06
CA GLY A 11 -4.00 -67.80 31.59
C GLY A 11 -3.59 -66.54 32.36
N SER A 12 -3.47 -66.67 33.67
CA SER A 12 -2.78 -65.73 34.57
C SER A 12 -1.32 -65.57 34.17
N GLU A 13 -0.79 -64.35 34.10
CA GLU A 13 0.56 -64.01 34.55
C GLU A 13 0.62 -62.53 34.99
N VAL A 14 1.12 -62.34 36.20
CA VAL A 14 1.51 -61.06 36.82
C VAL A 14 2.90 -60.70 36.29
N PHE A 15 3.09 -59.53 35.69
CA PHE A 15 4.44 -58.95 35.55
C PHE A 15 4.45 -57.42 35.60
N ALA A 16 5.08 -56.95 36.69
CA ALA A 16 6.03 -55.84 36.79
C ALA A 16 5.67 -54.44 36.26
N ALA A 17 5.58 -53.51 37.22
CA ALA A 17 5.85 -52.10 37.03
C ALA A 17 7.27 -51.88 36.46
N PHE A 18 7.39 -51.05 35.43
CA PHE A 18 8.66 -50.42 35.04
C PHE A 18 8.47 -48.90 35.04
N LEU A 19 9.00 -48.28 36.09
CA LEU A 19 9.34 -46.85 36.14
C LEU A 19 10.42 -46.57 35.08
N SER A 20 10.21 -45.56 34.23
CA SER A 20 11.24 -44.58 33.85
C SER A 20 10.79 -43.76 32.64
N GLY A 21 10.98 -42.45 32.72
CA GLY A 21 11.65 -41.77 31.61
C GLY A 21 10.78 -40.98 30.64
N ALA A 22 10.64 -39.70 30.97
CA ALA A 22 11.06 -38.58 30.11
C ALA A 22 10.23 -38.19 28.87
N LEU A 23 9.85 -36.90 28.92
CA LEU A 23 9.91 -35.93 27.82
C LEU A 23 8.77 -35.93 26.79
N SER A 24 7.60 -35.48 27.21
CA SER A 24 6.57 -34.95 26.33
C SER A 24 7.00 -33.58 25.75
N LEU A 25 7.72 -33.60 24.63
CA LEU A 25 7.85 -32.44 23.74
C LEU A 25 6.63 -32.45 22.79
N LEU A 26 5.54 -31.79 23.19
CA LEU A 26 4.40 -31.55 22.30
C LEU A 26 4.75 -30.43 21.32
N ALA A 27 5.44 -30.81 20.24
CA ALA A 27 5.39 -30.11 18.97
C ALA A 27 3.96 -30.21 18.44
N GLY A 28 3.17 -29.15 18.64
CA GLY A 28 1.86 -29.03 18.01
C GLY A 28 2.01 -28.80 16.49
N PRO A 29 1.27 -29.51 15.63
CA PRO A 29 1.14 -29.13 14.24
C PRO A 29 0.15 -27.97 14.17
N CYS A 30 0.63 -26.75 13.97
CA CYS A 30 -0.22 -25.66 13.50
C CYS A 30 0.35 -25.15 12.18
N GLN A 31 0.03 -25.90 11.12
CA GLN A 31 -0.01 -25.37 9.78
C GLN A 31 -0.90 -24.12 9.80
N LYS A 32 -0.26 -22.96 9.85
CA LYS A 32 -0.88 -21.73 9.41
C LYS A 32 -0.29 -21.46 8.05
N ASP A 33 -0.89 -22.11 7.04
CA ASP A 33 -0.99 -21.56 5.69
C ASP A 33 -1.70 -20.21 5.78
N ARG A 34 -1.01 -19.21 6.35
CA ARG A 34 -1.31 -17.82 6.08
C ARG A 34 -0.91 -17.68 4.62
N LYS A 35 -1.88 -17.88 3.71
CA LYS A 35 -1.83 -17.26 2.40
C LYS A 35 -1.38 -15.83 2.66
N ALA A 36 -0.12 -15.53 2.36
CA ALA A 36 0.48 -14.25 2.65
C ALA A 36 -0.42 -13.22 1.97
N LYS A 37 -1.11 -12.41 2.78
CA LYS A 37 -1.96 -11.34 2.24
C LYS A 37 -1.01 -10.50 1.40
N LYS A 38 -1.19 -10.55 0.07
CA LYS A 38 -0.45 -9.69 -0.84
C LYS A 38 -0.62 -8.27 -0.32
N ALA A 39 0.46 -7.61 0.05
CA ALA A 39 0.40 -6.28 0.61
C ALA A 39 -0.16 -5.36 -0.48
N THR A 40 -1.39 -4.88 -0.30
CA THR A 40 -1.98 -3.88 -1.18
C THR A 40 -1.59 -2.51 -0.65
N TRP A 41 -0.91 -1.72 -1.47
CA TRP A 41 -0.56 -0.35 -1.15
C TRP A 41 -1.60 0.59 -1.74
N LYS A 42 -2.20 1.42 -0.90
CA LYS A 42 -3.18 2.43 -1.30
C LYS A 42 -2.66 3.80 -0.91
N PHE A 43 -2.66 4.72 -1.85
CA PHE A 43 -2.30 6.11 -1.59
C PHE A 43 -3.29 7.03 -2.28
N CYS A 44 -3.60 8.13 -1.60
CA CYS A 44 -4.54 9.12 -2.11
C CYS A 44 -3.84 10.45 -2.29
N LEU A 45 -4.29 11.21 -3.28
CA LEU A 45 -3.82 12.55 -3.57
C LEU A 45 -5.02 13.48 -3.68
N ASP A 46 -5.10 14.41 -2.74
CA ASP A 46 -6.16 15.40 -2.65
C ASP A 46 -5.81 16.61 -3.54
N LEU A 47 -6.72 16.92 -4.46
CA LEU A 47 -6.62 17.93 -5.50
C LEU A 47 -7.70 19.01 -5.38
N THR A 48 -8.45 19.04 -4.29
CA THR A 48 -9.60 19.94 -4.07
C THR A 48 -9.30 21.39 -4.48
N HIS A 49 -8.30 22.00 -3.85
CA HIS A 49 -7.95 23.40 -4.07
C HIS A 49 -7.60 23.73 -5.53
N PRO A 50 -6.63 23.06 -6.18
CA PRO A 50 -6.25 23.43 -7.54
C PRO A 50 -7.23 22.95 -8.63
N VAL A 51 -8.11 21.98 -8.34
CA VAL A 51 -9.15 21.57 -9.30
C VAL A 51 -10.33 22.54 -9.27
N GLU A 52 -10.72 23.03 -8.09
CA GLU A 52 -11.77 24.04 -7.93
C GLU A 52 -11.40 25.35 -8.64
N ASP A 53 -10.14 25.77 -8.55
CA ASP A 53 -9.64 26.95 -9.26
C ASP A 53 -9.45 26.74 -10.78
N GLY A 54 -9.60 25.50 -11.26
CA GLY A 54 -9.46 25.15 -12.68
C GLY A 54 -8.02 25.14 -13.21
N ILE A 55 -7.01 25.32 -12.34
CA ILE A 55 -5.59 25.35 -12.73
C ILE A 55 -5.00 23.95 -12.93
N PHE A 56 -5.65 22.92 -12.37
CA PHE A 56 -5.21 21.53 -12.46
C PHE A 56 -6.26 20.64 -13.10
N ASP A 57 -5.89 19.99 -14.20
CA ASP A 57 -6.75 19.00 -14.86
C ASP A 57 -6.48 17.58 -14.33
N SER A 58 -7.53 16.99 -13.72
CA SER A 58 -7.53 15.61 -13.24
C SER A 58 -7.48 14.57 -14.37
N GLY A 59 -8.00 14.89 -15.56
CA GLY A 59 -8.01 13.99 -16.73
C GLY A 59 -6.62 13.79 -17.32
N ASN A 60 -5.92 14.89 -17.62
CA ASN A 60 -4.54 14.85 -18.10
C ASN A 60 -3.59 14.21 -17.07
N PHE A 61 -3.80 14.46 -15.77
CA PHE A 61 -2.96 13.85 -14.75
C PHE A 61 -3.14 12.32 -14.64
N GLU A 62 -4.35 11.78 -14.85
CA GLU A 62 -4.57 10.33 -14.91
C GLU A 62 -3.79 9.69 -16.06
N GLN A 63 -3.84 10.30 -17.26
CA GLN A 63 -3.07 9.83 -18.42
C GLN A 63 -1.56 9.89 -18.15
N PHE A 64 -1.09 10.99 -17.57
CA PHE A 64 0.31 11.14 -17.18
C PHE A 64 0.78 10.05 -16.21
N LEU A 65 -0.05 9.70 -15.21
CA LEU A 65 0.27 8.61 -14.28
C LEU A 65 0.34 7.27 -15.04
N LYS A 66 -0.59 7.00 -15.95
CA LYS A 66 -0.55 5.76 -16.75
C LYS A 66 0.73 5.63 -17.58
N GLU A 67 1.22 6.73 -18.15
CA GLU A 67 2.44 6.70 -18.95
C GLU A 67 3.74 6.65 -18.12
N LYS A 68 3.76 7.34 -16.97
CA LYS A 68 5.00 7.55 -16.20
C LYS A 68 5.19 6.59 -15.04
N VAL A 69 4.14 5.89 -14.60
CA VAL A 69 4.28 4.84 -13.59
C VAL A 69 5.10 3.69 -14.18
N LYS A 70 6.13 3.31 -13.44
CA LYS A 70 7.02 2.19 -13.75
C LYS A 70 6.76 1.07 -12.77
N VAL A 71 6.61 -0.14 -13.30
CA VAL A 71 6.56 -1.38 -12.51
C VAL A 71 7.72 -2.25 -12.98
N ASN A 72 8.60 -2.68 -12.06
CA ASN A 72 9.82 -3.44 -12.40
C ASN A 72 10.76 -2.76 -13.42
N GLY A 73 10.82 -1.43 -13.42
CA GLY A 73 11.68 -0.69 -14.34
C GLY A 73 11.13 -0.53 -15.76
N LYS A 74 9.98 -1.12 -16.10
CA LYS A 74 9.29 -0.93 -17.39
C LYS A 74 8.07 -0.02 -17.23
N THR A 75 7.87 0.87 -18.21
CA THR A 75 6.66 1.70 -18.37
C THR A 75 5.61 0.97 -19.20
N GLY A 76 4.32 1.26 -19.00
CA GLY A 76 3.23 0.80 -19.88
C GLY A 76 2.66 -0.59 -19.57
N ASN A 77 3.28 -1.41 -18.72
CA ASN A 77 2.71 -2.69 -18.29
C ASN A 77 1.95 -2.56 -16.96
N LEU A 78 0.90 -1.75 -16.95
CA LEU A 78 0.12 -1.46 -15.74
C LEU A 78 -0.80 -2.61 -15.33
N GLY A 79 -1.23 -3.43 -16.30
CA GLY A 79 -2.02 -4.65 -16.11
C GLY A 79 -3.06 -4.54 -14.98
N ASN A 80 -3.16 -5.59 -14.17
CA ASN A 80 -3.93 -5.61 -12.91
C ASN A 80 -3.05 -5.27 -11.70
N THR A 81 -1.87 -4.68 -11.91
CA THR A 81 -0.92 -4.45 -10.82
C THR A 81 -1.12 -3.09 -10.17
N VAL A 82 -1.42 -2.06 -10.96
CA VAL A 82 -1.66 -0.69 -10.49
C VAL A 82 -2.99 -0.21 -11.03
N HIS A 83 -3.92 0.04 -10.12
CA HIS A 83 -5.21 0.65 -10.37
C HIS A 83 -5.15 2.13 -10.00
N ILE A 84 -5.51 2.98 -10.94
CA ILE A 84 -5.61 4.43 -10.75
C ILE A 84 -7.07 4.79 -10.88
N GLU A 85 -7.64 5.29 -9.79
CA GLU A 85 -9.03 5.74 -9.70
C GLU A 85 -9.04 7.27 -9.67
N ARG A 86 -9.76 7.85 -10.63
CA ARG A 86 -9.96 9.30 -10.71
C ARG A 86 -11.30 9.66 -10.08
N LEU A 87 -11.24 10.45 -9.02
CA LEU A 87 -12.36 11.25 -8.54
C LEU A 87 -12.06 12.71 -8.88
N LYS A 88 -13.09 13.54 -9.06
CA LYS A 88 -12.91 14.95 -9.46
C LYS A 88 -11.94 15.69 -8.53
N ASN A 89 -12.06 15.43 -7.23
CA ASN A 89 -11.33 16.17 -6.19
C ASN A 89 -10.16 15.37 -5.61
N LYS A 90 -10.05 14.07 -5.92
CA LYS A 90 -9.10 13.15 -5.31
C LYS A 90 -8.67 12.09 -6.31
N ILE A 91 -7.42 11.67 -6.28
CA ILE A 91 -6.92 10.56 -7.09
C ILE A 91 -6.36 9.50 -6.19
N THR A 92 -6.84 8.27 -6.38
CA THR A 92 -6.44 7.12 -5.58
C THR A 92 -5.62 6.17 -6.44
N VAL A 93 -4.46 5.78 -5.94
CA VAL A 93 -3.58 4.81 -6.57
C VAL A 93 -3.51 3.60 -5.66
N THR A 94 -4.02 2.48 -6.16
CA THR A 94 -3.98 1.18 -5.51
C THR A 94 -3.01 0.28 -6.27
N SER A 95 -2.07 -0.35 -5.58
CA SER A 95 -1.08 -1.24 -6.19
C SER A 95 -0.95 -2.53 -5.41
N GLU A 96 -0.90 -3.67 -6.11
CA GLU A 96 -0.58 -4.98 -5.53
C GLU A 96 0.93 -5.22 -5.40
N LYS A 97 1.75 -4.40 -6.09
CA LYS A 97 3.21 -4.47 -6.11
C LYS A 97 3.85 -3.25 -5.45
N GLN A 98 5.09 -3.39 -4.97
CA GLN A 98 5.81 -2.37 -4.20
C GLN A 98 5.66 -1.00 -4.86
N PHE A 99 4.80 -0.19 -4.27
CA PHE A 99 4.55 1.16 -4.65
C PHE A 99 4.71 1.99 -3.38
N SER A 100 5.57 2.99 -3.44
CA SER A 100 5.85 3.83 -2.29
C SER A 100 5.19 5.18 -2.45
N LYS A 101 4.71 5.70 -1.33
CA LYS A 101 4.18 7.06 -1.27
C LYS A 101 5.15 8.10 -1.87
N ARG A 102 6.45 7.98 -1.56
CA ARG A 102 7.51 8.86 -2.12
C ARG A 102 7.49 8.89 -3.66
N TYR A 103 7.21 7.77 -4.31
CA TYR A 103 7.17 7.70 -5.77
C TYR A 103 6.01 8.52 -6.34
N LEU A 104 4.84 8.48 -5.71
CA LEU A 104 3.70 9.33 -6.10
C LEU A 104 4.05 10.82 -6.01
N LYS A 105 4.72 11.25 -4.92
CA LYS A 105 5.22 12.63 -4.77
C LYS A 105 6.22 13.04 -5.85
N TYR A 106 7.08 12.12 -6.29
CA TYR A 106 7.99 12.38 -7.39
C TYR A 106 7.22 12.61 -8.71
N LEU A 107 6.25 11.74 -9.02
CA LEU A 107 5.46 11.84 -10.24
C LEU A 107 4.65 13.13 -10.27
N THR A 108 4.03 13.52 -9.15
CA THR A 108 3.24 14.76 -9.07
C THR A 108 4.11 16.00 -9.26
N LYS A 109 5.28 16.06 -8.60
CA LYS A 109 6.25 17.15 -8.84
C LYS A 109 6.74 17.19 -10.29
N LYS A 110 6.92 16.03 -10.92
CA LYS A 110 7.32 15.93 -12.33
C LYS A 110 6.23 16.47 -13.26
N TYR A 111 4.96 16.21 -12.96
CA TYR A 111 3.82 16.77 -13.68
C TYR A 111 3.74 18.29 -13.51
N LEU A 112 3.89 18.79 -12.27
CA LEU A 112 3.88 20.22 -11.98
C LEU A 112 5.02 20.97 -12.72
N LYS A 113 6.20 20.36 -12.89
CA LYS A 113 7.27 20.97 -13.70
C LYS A 113 6.93 21.07 -15.18
N LYS A 114 6.27 20.04 -15.73
CA LYS A 114 5.87 20.04 -17.15
C LYS A 114 4.85 21.12 -17.47
N ASN A 115 3.93 21.37 -16.54
CA ASN A 115 2.88 22.39 -16.69
C ASN A 115 3.30 23.76 -16.11
N ASN A 116 4.55 23.90 -15.66
CA ASN A 116 5.10 25.12 -15.06
C ASN A 116 4.36 25.64 -13.81
N LEU A 117 3.70 24.77 -13.04
CA LEU A 117 2.90 25.13 -11.84
C LEU A 117 3.71 25.04 -10.52
N ARG A 118 5.04 25.05 -10.59
CA ARG A 118 5.89 24.79 -9.40
C ARG A 118 5.94 25.94 -8.42
N ASP A 119 5.70 27.15 -8.89
CA ASP A 119 5.84 28.37 -8.11
C ASP A 119 4.56 28.66 -7.31
N TRP A 120 3.43 28.10 -7.77
CA TRP A 120 2.14 28.25 -7.11
C TRP A 120 1.84 27.08 -6.16
N LEU A 121 2.21 25.85 -6.52
CA LEU A 121 1.77 24.64 -5.80
C LEU A 121 2.92 23.83 -5.19
N ARG A 122 2.73 23.39 -3.94
CA ARG A 122 3.59 22.44 -3.23
C ARG A 122 2.83 21.17 -2.83
N VAL A 123 3.52 20.03 -2.90
CA VAL A 123 3.00 18.73 -2.45
C VAL A 123 3.37 18.51 -0.99
N VAL A 124 2.38 18.49 -0.11
CA VAL A 124 2.51 18.30 1.34
C VAL A 124 1.86 16.98 1.74
N ALA A 125 2.41 16.29 2.74
CA ALA A 125 1.79 15.08 3.29
C ALA A 125 0.82 15.48 4.41
N SER A 126 -0.46 15.19 4.24
CA SER A 126 -1.46 15.39 5.30
C SER A 126 -1.40 14.23 6.29
N ASP A 127 -1.60 13.01 5.81
CA ASP A 127 -1.56 11.79 6.64
C ASP A 127 -0.46 10.84 6.20
N LYS A 128 -0.44 9.63 6.78
CA LYS A 128 0.51 8.57 6.41
C LYS A 128 0.34 8.11 4.97
N GLU A 129 -0.88 8.10 4.44
CA GLU A 129 -1.22 7.55 3.12
C GLU A 129 -1.67 8.61 2.11
N THR A 130 -1.93 9.84 2.58
CA THR A 130 -2.49 10.92 1.78
C THR A 130 -1.47 12.02 1.49
N TYR A 131 -1.57 12.61 0.31
CA TYR A 131 -0.90 13.87 -0.04
C TYR A 131 -1.93 14.91 -0.41
N GLU A 132 -1.59 16.16 -0.18
CA GLU A 132 -2.36 17.33 -0.57
C GLU A 132 -1.51 18.27 -1.42
N LEU A 133 -2.17 18.96 -2.35
CA LEU A 133 -1.60 20.13 -3.00
C LEU A 133 -1.99 21.38 -2.21
N ARG A 134 -0.98 22.15 -1.80
CA ARG A 134 -1.14 23.41 -1.09
C ARG A 134 -0.55 24.54 -1.91
N TYR A 135 -1.19 25.70 -1.87
CA TYR A 135 -0.59 26.92 -2.38
C TYR A 135 0.58 27.37 -1.51
N PHE A 136 1.53 28.08 -2.13
CA PHE A 136 2.43 28.92 -1.36
C PHE A 136 1.64 30.13 -0.85
N GLN A 137 1.70 30.38 0.45
CA GLN A 137 1.32 31.68 0.98
C GLN A 137 2.49 32.61 0.67
N ILE A 138 2.41 33.31 -0.46
CA ILE A 138 3.26 34.45 -0.70
C ILE A 138 2.61 35.56 0.13
N SER A 139 3.01 35.69 1.39
CA SER A 139 2.86 36.97 2.08
C SER A 139 3.58 37.98 1.20
N GLN A 140 2.84 38.97 0.72
CA GLN A 140 3.30 40.02 -0.16
C GLN A 140 4.21 40.99 0.63
N ASP A 141 5.23 40.48 1.33
CA ASP A 141 6.02 41.23 2.33
C ASP A 141 7.53 41.07 2.11
N GLU A 142 8.00 41.08 0.85
CA GLU A 142 9.42 41.39 0.58
C GLU A 142 9.63 42.01 -0.81
N GLU A 143 8.79 43.00 -1.16
CA GLU A 143 9.17 44.05 -2.11
C GLU A 143 9.00 45.39 -1.37
N GLY A 144 9.90 45.60 -0.42
CA GLY A 144 9.88 46.74 0.49
C GLY A 144 11.28 47.11 0.93
N SER A 145 12.14 47.48 -0.01
CA SER A 145 13.20 48.45 0.22
C SER A 145 13.69 49.01 -1.11
N GLU A 146 13.01 50.04 -1.56
CA GLU A 146 13.62 51.10 -2.35
C GLU A 146 14.77 51.69 -1.53
N SER A 147 15.97 51.67 -2.08
CA SER A 147 17.06 52.53 -1.64
C SER A 147 17.80 52.96 -2.89
N GLU A 148 17.35 54.09 -3.42
CA GLU A 148 18.16 54.98 -4.26
C GLU A 148 19.42 55.36 -3.46
N GLU A 149 20.60 55.00 -3.98
CA GLU A 149 21.85 55.80 -4.03
C GLU A 149 22.96 55.04 -4.76
#